data_AF-B4N4I5-F1
#
_entry.id   AF-B4N4I5-F1
#
_cell.length_a   1.000
_cell.length_b   1.000
_cell.length_c   1.000
_cell.angle_alpha   90.00
_cell.angle_beta   90.00
_cell.angle_gamma   90.00
#
_symmetry.space_group_name_H-M   'P 1'
#
loop_
_entity.id
_entity.type
_entity.pdbx_description
1 polymer ?
#
loop_
_entity_poly.entity_id
_entity_poly.type
_entity_poly.pdbx_seq_one_letter_code
_entity_poly.pdbx_strand_id
1 'polypeptide(L)'
;MSGAYKVPNARVQKLCPNGFKVSIPHESGISLFAFHGKLNEKMNGLEAGTWSQDITRSEGGRWTFTNTNTRLKGGDTLYFWTYVLKDGIGYRQDNGIHVF
;
A
#
# COMPACT_ATOMS: atom_id res chain seq x y z
N MET A 1 -29.77 -1.97 0.84
CA MET A 1 -28.65 -2.80 1.28
C MET A 1 -27.39 -1.98 1.15
N SER A 2 -26.77 -1.56 2.25
CA SER A 2 -25.46 -0.91 2.22
C SER A 2 -24.42 -1.96 1.87
N GLY A 3 -23.77 -1.84 0.72
CA GLY A 3 -22.58 -2.64 0.41
C GLY A 3 -21.50 -2.29 1.43
N ALA A 4 -20.93 -3.29 2.10
CA ALA A 4 -19.78 -3.07 2.97
C ALA A 4 -18.66 -2.41 2.16
N TYR A 5 -18.04 -1.34 2.70
CA TYR A 5 -16.94 -0.67 2.04
C TYR A 5 -15.81 -1.67 1.78
N LYS A 6 -15.32 -1.70 0.53
CA LYS A 6 -14.21 -2.53 0.11
C LYS A 6 -13.04 -1.62 -0.21
N VAL A 7 -11.91 -1.81 0.46
CA VAL A 7 -10.72 -1.03 0.18
C VAL A 7 -10.30 -1.24 -1.29
N PRO A 8 -9.95 -0.18 -2.03
CA PRO A 8 -9.44 -0.33 -3.39
C PRO A 8 -8.10 -1.07 -3.37
N ASN A 9 -7.87 -1.90 -4.39
CA ASN A 9 -6.57 -2.51 -4.60
C ASN A 9 -5.52 -1.41 -4.78
N ALA A 10 -4.42 -1.51 -4.04
CA ALA A 10 -3.33 -0.57 -4.12
C ALA A 10 -2.65 -0.64 -5.50
N ARG A 11 -2.40 0.53 -6.07
CA ARG A 11 -1.62 0.68 -7.30
C ARG A 11 -0.14 0.76 -6.94
N VAL A 12 0.65 -0.16 -7.49
CA VAL A 12 2.11 -0.14 -7.40
C VAL A 12 2.69 0.47 -8.69
N GLN A 13 3.67 1.35 -8.55
CA GLN A 13 4.38 1.98 -9.68
C GLN A 13 5.87 2.01 -9.42
N LYS A 14 6.68 1.50 -10.35
CA LYS A 14 8.13 1.65 -10.33
C LYS A 14 8.52 3.12 -10.55
N LEU A 15 9.54 3.58 -9.84
CA LEU A 15 10.17 4.88 -10.05
C LEU A 15 11.52 4.69 -10.76
N CYS A 16 11.93 5.70 -11.53
CA CYS A 16 13.23 5.74 -12.20
C CYS A 16 14.10 6.84 -11.56
N PRO A 17 15.40 6.58 -11.28
CA PRO A 17 16.11 5.33 -11.54
C PRO A 17 15.85 4.23 -10.48
N ASN A 18 15.41 4.61 -9.28
CA ASN A 18 15.20 3.70 -8.15
C ASN A 18 13.86 3.97 -7.47
N GLY A 19 13.36 2.96 -6.79
CA GLY A 19 12.22 3.06 -5.91
C GLY A 19 10.88 2.66 -6.52
N PHE A 20 9.83 2.83 -5.72
CA PHE A 20 8.46 2.57 -6.11
C PHE A 20 7.49 3.39 -5.26
N LYS A 21 6.26 3.52 -5.77
CA LYS A 21 5.11 4.08 -5.06
C LYS A 21 4.06 3.00 -4.88
N VAL A 22 3.38 3.03 -3.74
CA VAL A 22 2.16 2.28 -3.50
C VAL A 22 1.08 3.25 -3.09
N SER A 23 -0.05 3.25 -3.79
CA SER A 23 -1.09 4.24 -3.56
C SER A 23 -2.51 3.73 -3.76
N ILE A 24 -3.44 4.35 -3.04
CA ILE A 24 -4.88 4.21 -3.24
C ILE A 24 -5.50 5.59 -3.58
N PRO A 25 -6.64 5.63 -4.30
CA PRO A 25 -7.38 6.88 -4.46
C PRO A 25 -7.84 7.39 -3.09
N HIS A 26 -7.91 8.71 -2.94
CA HIS A 26 -8.58 9.33 -1.81
C HIS A 26 -10.10 9.19 -1.97
N GLU A 27 -10.78 8.98 -0.85
CA GLU A 27 -12.23 9.00 -0.72
C GLU A 27 -12.59 9.73 0.56
N SER A 28 -13.75 10.37 0.57
CA SER A 28 -14.24 11.06 1.78
C SER A 28 -14.33 10.08 2.96
N GLY A 29 -13.92 10.55 4.13
CA GLY A 29 -13.91 9.77 5.37
C GLY A 29 -12.62 8.98 5.62
N ILE A 30 -11.73 8.84 4.62
CA ILE A 30 -10.41 8.24 4.87
C ILE A 30 -9.57 9.21 5.70
N SER A 31 -9.06 8.73 6.84
CA SER A 31 -8.19 9.49 7.74
C SER A 31 -6.78 8.91 7.87
N LEU A 32 -6.57 7.66 7.45
CA LEU A 32 -5.26 7.01 7.49
C LEU A 32 -5.17 5.93 6.38
N PHE A 33 -4.00 5.86 5.76
CA PHE A 33 -3.56 4.75 4.92
C PHE A 33 -2.25 4.20 5.46
N ALA A 34 -2.15 2.90 5.70
CA ALA A 34 -0.93 2.24 6.13
C ALA A 34 -0.48 1.21 5.08
N PHE A 35 0.82 1.17 4.84
CA PHE A 35 1.46 0.24 3.94
C PHE A 35 2.48 -0.63 4.68
N HIS A 36 2.36 -1.95 4.49
CA HIS A 36 3.26 -2.95 5.03
C HIS A 36 3.74 -3.88 3.92
N GLY A 37 5.05 -4.04 3.74
CA GLY A 37 5.53 -4.90 2.65
C GLY A 37 6.99 -5.33 2.74
N LYS A 38 7.31 -6.35 1.95
CA LYS A 38 8.63 -6.96 1.77
C LYS A 38 8.89 -7.23 0.28
N LEU A 39 10.16 -7.22 -0.11
CA LEU A 39 10.59 -7.56 -1.47
C LEU A 39 11.17 -8.98 -1.49
N ASN A 40 10.73 -9.79 -2.44
CA ASN A 40 11.17 -11.17 -2.66
C ASN A 40 11.01 -12.11 -1.45
N GLU A 41 10.23 -11.72 -0.45
CA GLU A 41 9.91 -12.49 0.74
C GLU A 41 8.41 -12.35 1.04
N LYS A 42 7.73 -13.49 1.25
CA LYS A 42 6.29 -13.50 1.54
C LYS A 42 6.00 -12.91 2.91
N MET A 43 4.84 -12.26 3.04
CA MET A 43 4.34 -11.79 4.33
C MET A 43 3.86 -12.99 5.17
N ASN A 44 4.19 -13.01 6.46
CA ASN A 44 3.59 -13.90 7.44
C ASN A 44 2.42 -13.19 8.16
N GLY A 45 1.21 -13.36 7.64
CA GLY A 45 0.02 -12.70 8.17
C GLY A 45 0.11 -11.17 8.08
N LEU A 46 -0.24 -10.48 9.16
CA LEU A 46 -0.22 -9.02 9.28
C LEU A 46 1.06 -8.50 9.95
N GLU A 47 2.21 -9.12 9.63
CA GLU A 47 3.50 -8.63 10.10
C GLU A 47 3.83 -7.24 9.53
N ALA A 48 4.70 -6.49 10.23
CA ALA A 48 5.05 -5.13 9.83
C ALA A 48 5.73 -5.06 8.45
N GLY A 49 6.52 -6.08 8.09
CA GLY A 49 7.32 -6.08 6.86
C GLY A 49 8.63 -5.28 6.97
N THR A 50 9.37 -5.20 5.86
CA THR A 50 10.56 -4.35 5.74
C THR A 50 10.18 -2.86 5.67
N TRP A 51 9.07 -2.57 4.99
CA TRP A 51 8.45 -1.25 4.98
C TRP A 51 7.16 -1.31 5.77
N SER A 52 7.01 -0.39 6.71
CA SER A 52 5.85 -0.27 7.60
C SER A 52 5.66 1.21 7.88
N GLN A 53 4.68 1.84 7.23
CA GLN A 53 4.49 3.29 7.34
C GLN A 53 3.02 3.69 7.27
N ASP A 54 2.65 4.59 8.19
CA ASP A 54 1.39 5.32 8.17
C ASP A 54 1.51 6.59 7.32
N ILE A 55 0.52 6.80 6.48
CA ILE A 55 0.32 7.98 5.65
C ILE A 55 -0.94 8.66 6.18
N THR A 56 -0.75 9.84 6.78
CA THR A 56 -1.79 10.59 7.50
C THR A 56 -2.39 11.73 6.68
N ARG A 57 -1.91 11.92 5.44
CA ARG A 57 -2.46 12.91 4.49
C ARG A 57 -2.45 12.37 3.07
N SER A 58 -3.49 12.70 2.31
CA SER A 58 -3.51 12.49 0.85
C SER A 58 -2.96 13.72 0.12
N GLU A 59 -2.26 13.48 -0.99
CA GLU A 59 -1.75 14.51 -1.89
C GLU A 59 -2.19 14.17 -3.32
N GLY A 60 -2.64 15.17 -4.09
CA GLY A 60 -3.08 14.95 -5.48
C GLY A 60 -4.21 13.91 -5.62
N GLY A 61 -5.12 13.85 -4.63
CA GLY A 61 -6.23 12.89 -4.61
C GLY A 61 -5.83 11.44 -4.33
N ARG A 62 -4.64 11.20 -3.76
CA ARG A 62 -4.16 9.84 -3.45
C ARG A 62 -3.44 9.78 -2.10
N TRP A 63 -3.55 8.64 -1.44
CA TRP A 63 -2.70 8.28 -0.30
C TRP A 63 -1.53 7.47 -0.84
N THR A 64 -0.30 7.88 -0.56
CA THR A 64 0.87 7.33 -1.26
C THR A 64 2.02 7.06 -0.30
N PHE A 65 2.41 5.78 -0.20
CA PHE A 65 3.73 5.39 0.28
C PHE A 65 4.74 5.57 -0.86
N THR A 66 5.90 6.16 -0.58
CA THR A 66 7.00 6.32 -1.55
C THR A 66 8.31 5.82 -0.95
N ASN A 67 8.96 4.89 -1.63
CA ASN A 67 10.35 4.53 -1.38
C ASN A 67 11.18 4.94 -2.60
N THR A 68 12.24 5.72 -2.41
CA THR A 68 13.13 6.18 -3.50
C THR A 68 14.47 5.44 -3.55
N ASN A 69 14.73 4.56 -2.59
CA ASN A 69 16.06 4.02 -2.32
C ASN A 69 16.24 2.59 -2.85
N THR A 70 15.16 1.84 -2.99
CA THR A 70 15.19 0.45 -3.42
C THR A 70 15.55 0.32 -4.89
N ARG A 71 16.64 -0.39 -5.18
CA ARG A 71 17.03 -0.75 -6.54
C ARG A 71 16.24 -1.98 -6.98
N LEU A 72 15.24 -1.78 -7.83
CA LEU A 72 14.35 -2.84 -8.33
C LEU A 72 14.86 -3.42 -9.65
N LYS A 73 14.99 -4.75 -9.67
CA LYS A 73 15.29 -5.56 -10.86
C LYS A 73 13.99 -6.08 -11.48
N GLY A 74 14.03 -6.38 -12.78
CA GLY A 74 12.90 -7.04 -13.43
C GLY A 74 12.66 -8.42 -12.81
N GLY A 75 11.41 -8.72 -12.49
CA GLY A 75 11.02 -9.96 -11.82
C GLY A 75 11.06 -9.91 -10.29
N ASP A 76 11.55 -8.82 -9.68
CA ASP A 76 11.41 -8.63 -8.23
C ASP A 76 9.93 -8.60 -7.86
N THR A 77 9.57 -9.29 -6.78
CA THR A 77 8.18 -9.42 -6.34
C THR A 77 7.97 -8.70 -5.01
N LEU A 78 7.06 -7.73 -4.98
CA LEU A 78 6.57 -7.08 -3.77
C LEU A 78 5.43 -7.89 -3.17
N TYR A 79 5.58 -8.30 -1.91
CA TYR A 79 4.51 -8.88 -1.09
C TYR A 79 4.10 -7.85 -0.06
N PHE A 80 2.80 -7.62 0.10
CA PHE A 80 2.31 -6.55 0.96
C PHE A 80 0.88 -6.76 1.47
N TRP A 81 0.50 -5.98 2.47
CA TRP A 81 -0.88 -5.72 2.82
C TRP A 81 -1.04 -4.21 3.09
N THR A 82 -2.28 -3.72 2.99
CA THR A 82 -2.58 -2.32 3.28
C THR A 82 -3.73 -2.21 4.26
N TYR A 83 -3.77 -1.08 4.97
CA TYR A 83 -4.85 -0.73 5.88
C TYR A 83 -5.36 0.68 5.59
N VAL A 84 -6.67 0.86 5.70
CA VAL A 84 -7.36 2.13 5.55
C VAL A 84 -8.29 2.33 6.73
N LEU A 85 -8.15 3.46 7.41
CA LEU A 85 -9.13 3.92 8.39
C LEU A 85 -10.10 4.86 7.67
N LYS A 86 -11.35 4.42 7.52
CA LYS A 86 -12.42 5.20 6.90
C LYS A 86 -13.58 5.34 7.87
N ASP A 87 -13.94 6.58 8.20
CA ASP A 87 -15.03 6.91 9.14
C ASP A 87 -14.88 6.18 10.49
N GLY A 88 -13.64 6.02 10.95
CA GLY A 88 -13.31 5.31 12.19
C GLY A 88 -13.30 3.78 12.09
N ILE A 89 -13.60 3.21 10.91
CA ILE A 89 -13.60 1.75 10.67
C ILE A 89 -12.39 1.35 9.84
N GLY A 90 -11.71 0.30 10.27
CA GLY A 90 -10.51 -0.24 9.62
C GLY A 90 -10.83 -1.27 8.53
N TYR A 91 -10.24 -1.11 7.36
CA TYR A 91 -10.36 -2.00 6.21
C TYR A 91 -8.99 -2.38 5.70
N ARG A 92 -8.85 -3.56 5.09
CA ARG A 92 -7.57 -4.05 4.60
C ARG A 92 -7.64 -4.64 3.21
N GLN A 93 -6.50 -4.53 2.52
CA GLN A 93 -6.17 -5.39 1.40
C GLN A 93 -5.13 -6.37 1.91
N ASP A 94 -5.53 -7.63 2.06
CA ASP A 94 -4.62 -8.71 2.45
C ASP A 94 -4.03 -9.38 1.19
N ASN A 95 -2.89 -10.06 1.35
CA ASN A 95 -2.24 -10.88 0.31
C ASN A 95 -1.93 -10.14 -1.00
N GLY A 96 -1.53 -8.87 -0.93
CA GLY A 96 -1.08 -8.10 -2.08
C GLY A 96 0.23 -8.66 -2.67
N ILE A 97 0.26 -8.85 -3.98
CA ILE A 97 1.43 -9.31 -4.73
C ILE A 97 1.58 -8.46 -5.99
N HIS A 98 2.80 -7.99 -6.26
CA HIS A 98 3.13 -7.27 -7.49
C HIS A 98 4.52 -7.65 -8.00
N VAL A 99 4.65 -7.94 -9.29
CA VAL A 99 5.94 -8.23 -9.94
C VAL A 99 6.38 -7.00 -10.73
N PHE A 100 7.61 -6.53 -10.48
CA PHE A 100 8.22 -5.33 -11.07
C PHE A 100 8.95 -5.57 -12.40
#